data_AF-A0AAV8AQJ0-F1
#
_entry.id   AF-A0AAV8AQJ0-F1
#
_cell.length_a   1.000
_cell.length_b   1.000
_cell.length_c   1.000
_cell.angle_alpha   90.00
_cell.angle_beta   90.00
_cell.angle_gamma   90.00
#
_symmetry.space_group_name_H-M   'P 1'
#
loop_
_entity.id
_entity.type
_entity.pdbx_description
1 polymer ?
#
loop_
_entity_poly.entity_id
_entity_poly.type
_entity_poly.pdbx_seq_one_letter_code
_entity_poly.pdbx_strand_id
1 'polypeptide(L)'
;LTHFIHPTHQLVKTQSSSERFTCDLCRNRGTGLHYQCRACRFDLHEKCAELPEKMSFFAHPWHDLHLQPAGSMSRICDLCMEPVQGFCYRCIPCNFDVHPECSKMQQTVYTNFHPQHTLCLVPTSNCKCNACNLINRHIWLYRCLNGPSSLFGWISRLFA
;
A
#
# COMPACT_ATOMS: atom_id res chain seq x y z
N LEU A 1 6.53 21.54 4.98
CA LEU A 1 6.87 20.49 3.98
C LEU A 1 6.31 20.92 2.63
N THR A 2 7.11 21.01 1.59
CA THR A 2 6.61 21.13 0.21
C THR A 2 6.51 19.73 -0.38
N HIS A 3 5.32 19.31 -0.80
CA HIS A 3 5.08 17.96 -1.30
C HIS A 3 4.91 18.00 -2.83
N PHE A 4 5.43 17.01 -3.56
CA PHE A 4 5.45 17.05 -5.04
C PHE A 4 4.05 17.08 -5.68
N ILE A 5 3.03 16.49 -5.04
CA ILE A 5 1.63 16.61 -5.50
C ILE A 5 0.93 17.92 -5.09
N HIS A 6 1.59 18.74 -4.26
CA HIS A 6 1.12 20.06 -3.85
C HIS A 6 2.33 21.04 -3.72
N PRO A 7 3.00 21.35 -4.85
CA PRO A 7 4.30 22.03 -4.81
C PRO A 7 4.19 23.54 -4.55
N THR A 8 2.99 24.12 -4.71
CA THR A 8 2.74 25.55 -4.66
C THR A 8 2.75 26.13 -3.25
N HIS A 9 2.39 25.34 -2.25
CA HIS A 9 2.32 25.79 -0.86
C HIS A 9 3.02 24.84 0.09
N GLN A 10 3.54 25.40 1.18
CA GLN A 10 4.07 24.60 2.27
C GLN A 10 2.93 24.03 3.12
N LEU A 11 2.99 22.72 3.34
CA LEU A 11 2.15 22.02 4.29
C LEU A 11 2.70 22.18 5.71
N VAL A 12 1.80 22.46 6.65
CA VAL A 12 2.10 22.62 8.08
C VAL A 12 1.61 21.38 8.83
N LYS A 13 2.45 20.86 9.72
CA LYS A 13 2.09 19.73 10.59
C LYS A 13 1.06 20.20 11.62
N THR A 14 -0.09 19.53 11.66
CA THR A 14 -1.27 19.92 12.45
C THR A 14 -1.83 18.71 13.19
N GLN A 15 -2.48 18.92 14.33
CA GLN A 15 -3.16 17.88 15.10
C GLN A 15 -4.67 18.14 15.13
N SER A 16 -5.46 17.23 14.56
CA SER A 16 -6.92 17.29 14.70
C SER A 16 -7.35 16.49 15.93
N SER A 17 -7.82 17.19 16.96
CA SER A 17 -8.21 16.62 18.26
C SER A 17 -9.58 15.90 18.26
N SER A 18 -10.41 16.09 17.22
CA SER A 18 -11.71 15.40 17.07
C SER A 18 -12.23 15.27 15.64
N GLU A 19 -11.73 16.08 14.69
CA GLU A 19 -12.21 16.04 13.30
C GLU A 19 -11.47 14.99 12.47
N ARG A 20 -12.24 14.12 11.80
CA ARG A 20 -11.72 13.23 10.77
C ARG A 20 -11.46 14.05 9.51
N PHE A 21 -10.24 14.02 9.00
CA PHE A 21 -9.92 14.58 7.69
C PHE A 21 -9.92 13.47 6.64
N THR A 22 -9.93 13.85 5.36
CA THR A 22 -9.76 12.93 4.24
C THR A 22 -8.42 13.24 3.59
N CYS A 23 -7.55 12.24 3.46
CA CYS A 23 -6.25 12.43 2.81
C CYS A 23 -6.43 12.62 1.31
N ASP A 24 -5.83 13.67 0.74
CA ASP A 24 -5.93 13.96 -0.69
C ASP A 24 -5.14 13.01 -1.59
N LEU A 25 -4.18 12.27 -1.01
CA LEU A 25 -3.37 11.29 -1.72
C LEU A 25 -4.07 9.92 -1.79
N CYS A 26 -4.40 9.30 -0.66
CA CYS A 26 -4.97 7.95 -0.64
C CYS A 26 -6.50 7.90 -0.50
N ARG A 27 -7.17 9.06 -0.33
CA ARG A 27 -8.62 9.22 -0.13
C ARG A 27 -9.22 8.51 1.09
N ASN A 28 -8.39 7.88 1.91
CA ASN A 28 -8.80 7.30 3.18
C ASN A 28 -8.94 8.39 4.25
N ARG A 29 -9.83 8.12 5.22
CA ARG A 29 -10.03 9.01 6.38
C ARG A 29 -8.84 8.92 7.33
N GLY A 30 -8.43 10.04 7.90
CA GLY A 30 -7.38 10.14 8.90
C GLY A 30 -7.87 10.76 10.20
N THR A 31 -7.10 10.55 11.27
CA THR A 31 -7.28 11.21 12.57
C THR A 31 -5.92 11.56 13.14
N GLY A 32 -5.87 12.54 14.04
CA GLY A 32 -4.64 12.92 14.74
C GLY A 32 -3.70 13.80 13.92
N LEU A 33 -2.41 13.49 13.96
CA LEU A 33 -1.35 14.26 13.30
C LEU A 33 -1.38 14.07 11.78
N HIS A 34 -1.27 15.18 11.07
CA HIS A 34 -1.31 15.22 9.61
C HIS A 34 -0.63 16.50 9.09
N TYR A 35 -0.46 16.58 7.77
CA TYR A 35 0.05 17.76 7.09
C TYR A 35 -1.11 18.47 6.38
N GLN A 36 -1.23 19.77 6.58
CA GLN A 36 -2.33 20.56 6.04
C GLN A 36 -1.84 21.83 5.35
N CYS A 37 -2.47 22.17 4.23
CA CYS A 37 -2.46 23.49 3.63
C CYS A 37 -3.84 24.12 3.79
N ARG A 38 -3.97 25.09 4.71
CA ARG A 38 -5.25 25.76 5.01
C ARG A 38 -5.80 26.55 3.83
N ALA A 39 -4.92 27.16 3.04
CA ALA A 39 -5.32 27.97 1.87
C ALA A 39 -6.03 27.12 0.81
N CYS A 40 -5.58 25.87 0.60
CA CYS A 40 -6.15 24.96 -0.39
C CYS A 40 -7.10 23.92 0.19
N ARG A 41 -7.24 23.85 1.52
CA ARG A 41 -7.93 22.77 2.24
C ARG A 41 -7.42 21.38 1.80
N PHE A 42 -6.11 21.27 1.76
CA PHE A 42 -5.41 20.07 1.30
C PHE A 42 -4.77 19.37 2.49
N ASP A 43 -5.09 18.09 2.69
CA ASP A 43 -4.69 17.32 3.86
C ASP A 43 -3.99 16.01 3.46
N LEU A 44 -2.88 15.68 4.12
CA LEU A 44 -2.15 14.42 3.95
C LEU A 44 -1.91 13.75 5.29
N HIS A 45 -2.12 12.43 5.36
CA HIS A 45 -1.55 11.65 6.47
C HIS A 45 -0.03 11.85 6.52
N GLU A 46 0.57 11.78 7.71
CA GLU A 46 2.04 11.82 7.85
C GLU A 46 2.73 10.81 6.93
N LYS A 47 2.24 9.57 6.94
CA LYS A 47 2.74 8.47 6.12
C LYS A 47 2.54 8.67 4.60
N CYS A 48 1.59 9.51 4.20
CA CYS A 48 1.36 9.85 2.80
C CYS A 48 2.30 10.98 2.35
N ALA A 49 2.60 11.91 3.26
CA ALA A 49 3.52 13.01 3.01
C ALA A 49 4.99 12.55 2.90
N GLU A 50 5.31 11.38 3.43
CA GLU A 50 6.64 10.74 3.37
C GLU A 50 6.83 9.83 2.15
N LEU A 51 5.79 9.63 1.33
CA LEU A 51 5.89 8.76 0.16
C LEU A 51 6.86 9.37 -0.87
N PRO A 52 7.80 8.58 -1.43
CA PRO A 52 8.63 9.08 -2.52
C PRO A 52 7.82 9.22 -3.81
N GLU A 53 8.17 10.18 -4.66
CA GLU A 53 7.54 10.32 -5.99
C GLU A 53 7.79 9.10 -6.89
N LYS A 54 8.96 8.46 -6.70
CA LYS A 54 9.44 7.34 -7.49
C LYS A 54 10.00 6.25 -6.56
N MET A 55 9.71 4.98 -6.84
CA MET A 55 10.25 3.88 -6.04
C MET A 55 10.49 2.61 -6.86
N SER A 56 11.50 1.85 -6.47
CA SER A 56 11.66 0.45 -6.85
C SER A 56 10.73 -0.43 -6.02
N PHE A 57 10.13 -1.45 -6.61
CA PHE A 57 9.24 -2.36 -5.89
C PHE A 57 9.58 -3.83 -6.17
N PHE A 58 9.71 -4.65 -5.13
CA PHE A 58 10.21 -6.03 -5.28
C PHE A 58 9.32 -6.91 -6.17
N ALA A 59 8.00 -6.66 -6.18
CA ALA A 59 7.05 -7.41 -7.00
C ALA A 59 7.07 -6.95 -8.47
N HIS A 60 7.74 -5.83 -8.76
CA HIS A 60 7.93 -5.29 -10.10
C HIS A 60 9.33 -4.69 -10.25
N PRO A 61 10.41 -5.50 -10.19
CA PRO A 61 11.78 -5.01 -10.06
C PRO A 61 12.37 -4.47 -11.37
N TRP A 62 11.70 -4.67 -12.50
CA TRP A 62 12.21 -4.31 -13.82
C TRP A 62 12.09 -2.82 -14.13
N HIS A 63 11.12 -2.14 -13.52
CA HIS A 63 10.88 -0.71 -13.72
C HIS A 63 10.52 -0.04 -12.40
N ASP A 64 10.92 1.22 -12.27
CA ASP A 64 10.46 2.03 -11.16
C ASP A 64 8.98 2.39 -11.32
N LEU A 65 8.29 2.45 -10.19
CA LEU A 65 6.93 2.93 -10.11
C LEU A 65 6.91 4.42 -9.80
N HIS A 66 6.02 5.15 -10.46
CA HIS A 66 5.82 6.57 -10.25
C HIS A 66 4.48 6.83 -9.58
N LEU A 67 4.45 7.67 -8.54
CA LEU A 67 3.20 8.04 -7.90
C LEU A 67 2.40 8.96 -8.84
N GLN A 68 1.19 8.54 -9.20
CA GLN A 68 0.34 9.24 -10.14
C GLN A 68 -1.13 9.22 -9.70
N PRO A 69 -1.94 10.21 -10.11
CA PRO A 69 -3.37 10.14 -9.90
C PRO A 69 -3.96 8.90 -10.59
N ALA A 70 -4.87 8.20 -9.90
CA ALA A 70 -5.62 7.10 -10.48
C ALA A 70 -6.47 7.57 -11.67
N GLY A 71 -6.88 8.85 -11.70
CA GLY A 71 -7.67 9.43 -12.77
C GLY A 71 -9.16 9.06 -12.66
N SER A 72 -9.91 9.25 -13.75
CA SER A 72 -11.35 8.98 -13.83
C SER A 72 -11.69 7.50 -14.05
N MET A 73 -10.73 6.70 -14.53
CA MET A 73 -10.91 5.26 -14.68
C MET A 73 -10.63 4.58 -13.36
N SER A 74 -11.54 3.68 -12.95
CA SER A 74 -11.34 2.82 -11.78
C SER A 74 -10.13 1.92 -12.02
N ARG A 75 -8.97 2.29 -11.49
CA ARG A 75 -7.77 1.44 -11.50
C ARG A 75 -7.91 0.37 -10.43
N ILE A 76 -7.38 -0.81 -10.70
CA ILE A 76 -7.35 -1.93 -9.76
C ILE A 76 -5.89 -2.16 -9.35
N CYS A 77 -5.65 -2.37 -8.07
CA CYS A 77 -4.31 -2.69 -7.57
C CYS A 77 -3.94 -4.14 -7.91
N ASP A 78 -2.79 -4.36 -8.56
CA ASP A 78 -2.28 -5.68 -8.97
C ASP A 78 -1.87 -6.58 -7.79
N LEU A 79 -1.80 -6.02 -6.58
CA LEU A 79 -1.46 -6.78 -5.36
C LEU A 79 -2.70 -7.33 -4.66
N CYS A 80 -3.65 -6.46 -4.35
CA CYS A 80 -4.81 -6.79 -3.53
C CYS A 80 -6.11 -6.97 -4.32
N MET A 81 -6.13 -6.61 -5.61
CA MET A 81 -7.28 -6.64 -6.51
C MET A 81 -8.44 -5.71 -6.14
N GLU A 82 -8.18 -4.73 -5.27
CA GLU A 82 -9.16 -3.73 -4.87
C GLU A 82 -8.97 -2.42 -5.67
N PRO A 83 -10.04 -1.62 -5.85
CA PRO A 83 -9.96 -0.34 -6.53
C PRO A 83 -9.00 0.65 -5.85
N VAL A 84 -8.24 1.40 -6.64
CA VAL A 84 -7.42 2.52 -6.17
C VAL A 84 -8.27 3.80 -6.15
N GLN A 85 -8.20 4.52 -5.03
CA GLN A 85 -8.77 5.85 -4.91
C GLN A 85 -7.65 6.90 -4.74
N GLY A 86 -7.77 8.04 -5.41
CA GLY A 86 -6.77 9.11 -5.33
C GLY A 86 -5.55 8.85 -6.19
N PHE A 87 -4.47 8.36 -5.58
CA PHE A 87 -3.17 8.12 -6.21
C PHE A 87 -2.75 6.65 -6.09
N CYS A 88 -2.00 6.17 -7.08
CA CYS A 88 -1.30 4.87 -7.07
C CYS A 88 0.14 5.03 -7.52
N TYR A 89 0.97 4.06 -7.16
CA TYR A 89 2.25 3.85 -7.84
C TYR A 89 1.99 3.08 -9.13
N ARG A 90 2.42 3.66 -10.26
CA ARG A 90 2.17 3.13 -11.59
C ARG A 90 3.46 2.96 -12.38
N CYS A 91 3.56 1.82 -13.05
CA CYS A 91 4.46 1.61 -14.17
C CYS A 91 3.66 1.69 -15.46
N ILE A 92 3.81 2.78 -16.22
CA ILE A 92 3.10 2.99 -17.48
C ILE A 92 3.42 1.88 -18.52
N PRO A 93 4.69 1.50 -18.79
CA PRO A 93 4.98 0.53 -19.85
C PRO A 93 4.43 -0.87 -19.56
N CYS A 94 4.30 -1.25 -18.29
CA CYS A 94 3.77 -2.55 -17.89
C CYS A 94 2.29 -2.53 -17.50
N ASN A 95 1.67 -1.35 -17.45
CA ASN A 95 0.34 -1.13 -16.90
C ASN A 95 0.17 -1.77 -15.49
N PHE A 96 1.19 -1.64 -14.65
CA PHE A 96 1.21 -2.17 -13.29
C PHE A 96 0.87 -1.07 -12.30
N ASP A 97 -0.20 -1.24 -11.53
CA ASP A 97 -0.76 -0.27 -10.59
C ASP A 97 -0.83 -0.86 -9.18
N VAL A 98 -0.33 -0.13 -8.18
CA VAL A 98 -0.41 -0.56 -6.77
C VAL A 98 -0.82 0.60 -5.85
N HIS A 99 -1.61 0.29 -4.82
CA HIS A 99 -1.90 1.27 -3.76
C HIS A 99 -0.60 1.73 -3.09
N PRO A 100 -0.53 2.99 -2.61
CA PRO A 100 0.58 3.45 -1.79
C PRO A 100 0.79 2.65 -0.51
N GLU A 101 -0.27 2.05 0.05
CA GLU A 101 -0.18 1.14 1.18
C GLU A 101 0.35 -0.24 0.77
N CYS A 102 -0.06 -0.75 -0.39
CA CYS A 102 0.43 -2.02 -0.94
C CYS A 102 1.91 -1.96 -1.35
N SER A 103 2.39 -0.80 -1.82
CA SER A 103 3.80 -0.63 -2.18
C SER A 103 4.75 -0.66 -0.99
N LYS A 104 4.24 -0.47 0.24
CA LYS A 104 5.01 -0.59 1.50
C LYS A 104 5.16 -2.03 1.99
N MET A 105 4.51 -2.99 1.33
CA MET A 105 4.69 -4.40 1.69
C MET A 105 6.15 -4.81 1.47
N GLN A 106 6.65 -5.64 2.38
CA GLN A 106 8.00 -6.17 2.28
C GLN A 106 7.97 -7.50 1.53
N GLN A 107 9.01 -7.76 0.75
CA GLN A 107 9.16 -9.09 0.13
C GLN A 107 9.20 -10.17 1.21
N THR A 108 9.90 -9.91 2.30
CA THR A 108 10.10 -10.84 3.40
C THR A 108 9.67 -10.23 4.72
N VAL A 109 8.95 -11.00 5.53
CA VAL A 109 8.55 -10.59 6.89
C VAL A 109 8.91 -11.66 7.90
N TYR A 110 9.30 -11.21 9.08
CA TYR A 110 9.40 -12.03 10.28
C TYR A 110 8.09 -11.88 11.08
N THR A 111 7.54 -12.99 11.58
CA THR A 111 6.34 -12.94 12.40
C THR A 111 6.51 -13.77 13.67
N ASN A 112 6.02 -13.27 14.80
CA ASN A 112 6.05 -14.01 16.07
C ASN A 112 5.20 -15.28 16.05
N PHE A 113 4.28 -15.38 15.09
CA PHE A 113 3.45 -16.55 14.89
C PHE A 113 4.14 -17.65 14.07
N HIS A 114 5.20 -17.31 13.35
CA HIS A 114 6.02 -18.26 12.62
C HIS A 114 7.51 -17.93 12.82
N PRO A 115 8.00 -17.94 14.07
CA PRO A 115 9.27 -17.32 14.45
C PRO A 115 10.49 -18.08 13.93
N GLN A 116 10.31 -19.31 13.48
CA GLN A 116 11.38 -20.19 13.00
C GLN A 116 11.73 -19.96 11.52
N HIS A 117 10.84 -19.34 10.74
CA HIS A 117 11.06 -19.14 9.32
C HIS A 117 10.53 -17.79 8.82
N THR A 118 11.26 -17.23 7.85
CA THR A 118 10.82 -16.00 7.16
C THR A 118 9.70 -16.32 6.19
N LEU A 119 8.70 -15.44 6.12
CA LEU A 119 7.64 -15.53 5.13
C LEU A 119 7.97 -14.60 3.95
N CYS A 120 7.78 -15.09 2.73
CA CYS A 120 7.99 -14.36 1.49
C CYS A 120 6.66 -14.07 0.80
N LEU A 121 6.43 -12.82 0.38
CA LEU A 121 5.26 -12.45 -0.41
C LEU A 121 5.45 -12.95 -1.84
N VAL A 122 4.62 -13.91 -2.24
CA VAL A 122 4.71 -14.55 -3.56
C VAL A 122 3.38 -14.44 -4.29
N PRO A 123 3.40 -14.35 -5.64
CA PRO A 123 2.19 -14.44 -6.43
C PRO A 123 1.61 -15.86 -6.34
N THR A 124 0.29 -15.97 -6.35
CA THR A 124 -0.43 -17.23 -6.22
C THR A 124 -1.58 -17.29 -7.21
N SER A 125 -1.81 -18.47 -7.78
CA SER A 125 -3.03 -18.79 -8.52
C SER A 125 -3.85 -19.80 -7.74
N ASN A 126 -5.17 -19.58 -7.63
CA ASN A 126 -6.14 -20.52 -7.05
C ASN A 126 -5.79 -21.07 -5.65
N CYS A 127 -5.25 -20.24 -4.77
CA CYS A 127 -4.96 -20.67 -3.40
C CYS A 127 -6.00 -20.11 -2.43
N LYS A 128 -6.55 -21.00 -1.60
CA LYS A 128 -7.38 -20.60 -0.47
C LYS A 128 -6.48 -19.89 0.54
N CYS A 129 -6.77 -18.64 0.86
CA CYS A 129 -6.09 -17.99 1.96
C CYS A 129 -6.53 -18.66 3.26
N ASN A 130 -5.62 -19.31 3.99
CA ASN A 130 -5.98 -20.01 5.24
C ASN A 130 -6.45 -19.06 6.36
N ALA A 131 -6.14 -17.76 6.29
CA ALA A 131 -6.57 -16.81 7.29
C ALA A 131 -8.03 -16.35 7.10
N CYS A 132 -8.48 -16.17 5.86
CA CYS A 132 -9.87 -15.74 5.58
C CYS A 132 -10.73 -16.84 4.93
N ASN A 133 -10.14 -17.99 4.61
CA ASN A 133 -10.76 -19.15 3.96
C ASN A 133 -11.34 -18.87 2.55
N LEU A 134 -10.97 -17.74 1.93
CA LEU A 134 -11.47 -17.32 0.62
C LEU A 134 -10.48 -17.65 -0.48
N ILE A 135 -11.01 -18.08 -1.62
CA ILE A 135 -10.27 -18.33 -2.86
C ILE A 135 -10.30 -17.03 -3.68
N ASN A 136 -9.18 -16.67 -4.33
CA ASN A 136 -9.09 -15.59 -5.32
C ASN A 136 -9.34 -14.15 -4.83
N ARG A 137 -9.32 -13.89 -3.52
CA ARG A 137 -9.41 -12.51 -3.01
C ARG A 137 -8.12 -11.71 -3.19
N HIS A 138 -6.97 -12.38 -3.19
CA HIS A 138 -5.65 -11.75 -3.31
C HIS A 138 -4.74 -12.57 -4.21
N ILE A 139 -4.06 -11.92 -5.14
CA ILE A 139 -3.07 -12.56 -6.03
C ILE A 139 -1.77 -12.82 -5.25
N TRP A 140 -1.49 -12.06 -4.20
CA TRP A 140 -0.25 -12.16 -3.42
C TRP A 140 -0.51 -12.62 -1.98
N LEU A 141 0.29 -13.57 -1.49
CA LEU A 141 0.21 -14.10 -0.13
C LEU A 141 1.61 -14.40 0.44
N TYR A 142 1.78 -14.19 1.74
CA TYR A 142 3.02 -14.55 2.43
C TYR A 142 3.10 -16.08 2.61
N ARG A 143 4.22 -16.68 2.20
CA ARG A 143 4.49 -18.12 2.31
C ARG A 143 5.86 -18.39 2.93
N CYS A 144 5.93 -19.42 3.76
CA CYS A 144 7.21 -19.93 4.25
C CYS A 144 7.97 -20.62 3.10
N LEU A 145 9.26 -20.28 2.92
CA LEU A 145 10.11 -20.89 1.89
C LEU A 145 10.85 -22.16 2.35
N ASN A 146 10.91 -22.42 3.66
CA ASN A 146 11.71 -23.50 4.26
C ASN A 146 10.88 -24.57 5.02
N GLY A 147 9.56 -24.55 4.90
CA GLY A 147 8.69 -25.55 5.53
C GLY A 147 8.54 -26.80 4.66
N PRO A 148 8.37 -28.01 5.25
CA PRO A 148 7.95 -29.17 4.47
C PRO A 148 6.63 -28.86 3.77
N SER A 149 6.49 -29.34 2.53
CA SER A 149 5.33 -29.16 1.64
C SER A 149 4.00 -29.71 2.17
N SER A 150 3.90 -30.03 3.46
CA SER A 150 2.75 -30.60 4.15
C SER A 150 2.23 -29.74 5.33
N LEU A 151 2.87 -28.62 5.68
CA LEU A 151 2.42 -27.70 6.74
C LEU A 151 2.05 -26.33 6.14
N PHE A 152 1.01 -26.32 5.31
CA PHE A 152 0.45 -25.10 4.73
C PHE A 152 -0.42 -24.37 5.76
N GLY A 153 0.19 -23.45 6.49
CA GLY A 153 -0.42 -22.44 7.36
C GLY A 153 0.74 -21.53 7.76
N TRP A 154 0.68 -20.21 7.71
CA TRP A 154 -0.19 -19.39 8.54
C TRP A 154 0.00 -17.90 8.14
N ILE A 155 -1.09 -17.14 8.25
CA ILE A 155 -1.20 -15.68 8.50
C ILE A 155 -1.14 -14.70 7.32
N SER A 156 -2.32 -14.14 7.05
CA SER A 156 -2.48 -12.80 6.49
C SER A 156 -3.43 -12.00 7.39
N ARG A 157 -2.88 -11.40 8.44
CA ARG A 157 -3.41 -10.21 9.13
C ARG A 157 -2.21 -9.42 9.64
N LEU A 158 -1.61 -8.61 8.76
CA LEU A 158 -0.61 -7.62 9.17
C LEU A 158 -1.02 -6.18 8.88
N PHE A 159 -2.15 -5.96 8.20
CA PHE A 159 -2.65 -4.61 7.93
C PHE A 159 -4.19 -4.62 8.01
N ALA A 160 -4.72 -4.44 9.22
CA ALA A 160 -6.08 -4.01 9.51
C ALA A 160 -5.99 -2.83 10.47
#